data_AF-A0A947CDH6-F1
#
_entry.id   AF-A0A947CDH6-F1
#
_cell.length_a   1.000
_cell.length_b   1.000
_cell.length_c   1.000
_cell.angle_alpha   90.00
_cell.angle_beta   90.00
_cell.angle_gamma   90.00
#
_symmetry.space_group_name_H-M   'P 1'
#
loop_
_entity.id
_entity.type
_entity.pdbx_description
1 polymer ?
#
loop_
_entity_poly.entity_id
_entity_poly.type
_entity_poly.pdbx_seq_one_letter_code
_entity_poly.pdbx_strand_id
1 'polypeptide(L)'
;MTERAIPVLEFEWQRFFRNACGRPASILLAFLLSLVAGCAFQAEDAETIEFVHAWGSEGSGDGQFLYIETFAFDSQGRLLVTDALRSDVQVFTPDGRFVTKFGGKGSHPGNLVKPEGIVVDERGNIYVGDYLSGHIKKYDANFRHLDTFSSLGSEPGQTMEAEFMTLASNDLIYVAEAGNHRISAFSR
;
A
#
# COMPACT_ATOMS: atom_id res chain seq x y z
N MET A 1 37.24 15.55 -9.04
CA MET A 1 38.17 14.71 -8.25
C MET A 1 37.63 14.66 -6.83
N THR A 2 37.20 13.55 -6.25
CA THR A 2 37.22 12.15 -6.72
C THR A 2 35.92 11.45 -6.30
N GLU A 3 35.27 10.74 -7.22
CA GLU A 3 34.23 9.78 -6.83
C GLU A 3 34.90 8.59 -6.15
N ARG A 4 34.32 8.13 -5.04
CA ARG A 4 34.69 6.84 -4.44
C ARG A 4 33.69 5.80 -4.90
N ALA A 5 34.11 4.92 -5.80
CA ALA A 5 33.34 3.74 -6.17
C ALA A 5 33.14 2.84 -4.95
N ILE A 6 31.91 2.37 -4.77
CA ILE A 6 31.58 1.32 -3.79
C ILE A 6 31.85 -0.03 -4.48
N PRO A 7 32.65 -0.94 -3.89
CA PRO A 7 32.92 -2.23 -4.50
C PRO A 7 31.69 -3.14 -4.44
N VAL A 8 31.29 -3.69 -5.58
CA VAL A 8 30.29 -4.77 -5.63
C VAL A 8 30.95 -6.05 -5.11
N LEU A 9 30.37 -6.63 -4.06
CA LEU A 9 30.82 -7.91 -3.54
C LEU A 9 30.26 -9.06 -4.39
N GLU A 10 31.16 -9.71 -5.13
CA GLU A 10 30.86 -10.90 -5.92
C GLU A 10 30.60 -12.09 -5.00
N PHE A 11 29.35 -12.56 -4.94
CA PHE A 11 28.94 -13.63 -4.02
C PHE A 11 29.11 -15.01 -4.68
N GLU A 12 30.19 -15.72 -4.37
CA GLU A 12 30.45 -17.06 -4.91
C GLU A 12 29.51 -18.13 -4.31
N TRP A 13 28.66 -18.73 -5.15
CA TRP A 13 27.68 -19.75 -4.75
C TRP A 13 28.24 -21.17 -4.52
N GLN A 14 29.56 -21.37 -4.54
CA GLN A 14 30.20 -22.70 -4.66
C GLN A 14 30.43 -23.47 -3.34
N ARG A 15 29.66 -23.24 -2.27
CA ARG A 15 29.89 -23.89 -0.95
C ARG A 15 28.65 -24.51 -0.28
N PHE A 16 27.88 -25.33 -1.01
CA PHE A 16 26.83 -26.18 -0.40
C PHE A 16 26.81 -27.65 -0.85
N PHE A 17 27.96 -28.25 -1.14
CA PHE A 17 28.08 -29.71 -1.23
C PHE A 17 29.27 -30.25 -0.43
N ARG A 18 29.00 -30.73 0.79
CA ARG A 18 29.96 -31.58 1.51
C ARG A 18 29.29 -32.55 2.51
N ASN A 19 29.30 -33.81 2.10
CA ASN A 19 29.46 -35.02 2.92
C ASN A 19 28.40 -35.37 3.98
N ALA A 20 27.56 -36.35 3.63
CA ALA A 20 27.18 -37.44 4.52
C ALA A 20 27.20 -38.78 3.76
N CYS A 21 28.39 -39.40 3.66
CA CYS A 21 28.53 -40.76 3.13
C CYS A 21 29.60 -41.52 3.95
N GLY A 22 29.18 -42.57 4.65
CA GLY A 22 30.01 -43.46 5.45
C GLY A 22 29.54 -44.91 5.29
N ARG A 23 30.48 -45.82 5.06
CA ARG A 23 30.30 -47.25 4.67
C ARG A 23 30.86 -48.16 5.80
N PRO A 24 30.94 -49.51 5.69
CA PRO A 24 30.39 -50.51 4.74
C PRO A 24 29.34 -51.44 5.43
N ALA A 25 28.95 -52.67 5.03
CA ALA A 25 29.27 -53.65 3.97
C ALA A 25 28.00 -54.55 3.72
N SER A 26 27.91 -55.61 2.89
CA SER A 26 28.82 -56.28 1.95
C SER A 26 28.05 -57.15 0.92
N ILE A 27 28.72 -57.55 -0.18
CA ILE A 27 28.52 -58.75 -1.06
C ILE A 27 27.12 -59.41 -1.15
N LEU A 28 26.38 -59.22 -2.27
CA LEU A 28 26.02 -60.28 -3.26
C LEU A 28 25.15 -59.75 -4.43
N LEU A 29 24.97 -60.60 -5.45
CA LEU A 29 24.51 -60.33 -6.81
C LEU A 29 23.00 -60.63 -7.00
N ALA A 30 22.20 -59.71 -7.57
CA ALA A 30 21.00 -60.02 -8.38
C ALA A 30 20.32 -58.75 -8.96
N PHE A 31 19.68 -58.88 -10.12
CA PHE A 31 18.80 -57.87 -10.71
C PHE A 31 17.52 -57.67 -9.88
N LEU A 32 17.14 -56.42 -9.62
CA LEU A 32 15.77 -56.00 -9.32
C LEU A 32 15.64 -54.52 -9.74
N LEU A 33 14.44 -54.11 -10.18
CA LEU A 33 14.16 -52.77 -10.71
C LEU A 33 14.61 -51.68 -9.71
N SER A 34 15.75 -51.04 -9.95
CA SER A 34 15.97 -49.71 -9.40
C SER A 34 15.07 -48.77 -10.19
N LEU A 35 13.95 -48.37 -9.57
CA LEU A 35 13.32 -47.12 -9.95
C LEU A 35 14.43 -46.07 -9.93
N VAL A 36 14.82 -45.59 -11.10
CA VAL A 36 15.26 -44.20 -11.19
C VAL A 36 13.99 -43.41 -10.97
N ALA A 37 13.64 -43.26 -9.68
CA ALA A 37 12.85 -42.14 -9.23
C ALA A 37 13.72 -40.93 -9.56
N GLY A 38 13.64 -40.50 -10.82
CA GLY A 38 14.08 -39.19 -11.19
C GLY A 38 13.31 -38.28 -10.27
N CYS A 39 14.05 -37.62 -9.36
CA CYS A 39 13.56 -36.39 -8.78
C CYS A 39 13.37 -35.46 -9.97
N ALA A 40 12.16 -35.53 -10.57
CA ALA A 40 11.65 -34.50 -11.43
C ALA A 40 11.68 -33.27 -10.54
N PHE A 41 12.71 -32.45 -10.73
CA PHE A 41 12.80 -31.15 -10.13
C PHE A 41 11.61 -30.40 -10.71
N GLN A 42 10.52 -30.36 -9.95
CA GLN A 42 9.39 -29.51 -10.26
C GLN A 42 9.96 -28.11 -10.20
N ALA A 43 10.17 -27.52 -11.37
CA ALA A 43 10.31 -26.08 -11.44
C ALA A 43 9.02 -25.54 -10.84
N GLU A 44 9.13 -24.81 -9.73
CA GLU A 44 8.00 -24.04 -9.23
C GLU A 44 7.58 -23.10 -10.36
N ASP A 45 6.32 -23.18 -10.79
CA ASP A 45 5.81 -22.34 -11.85
C ASP A 45 6.01 -20.89 -11.42
N ALA A 46 6.84 -20.16 -12.15
CA ALA A 46 7.14 -18.76 -11.84
C ALA A 46 5.85 -17.95 -11.96
N GLU A 47 5.35 -17.45 -10.84
CA GLU A 47 4.13 -16.65 -10.77
C GLU A 47 4.30 -15.40 -11.65
N THR A 48 3.63 -15.36 -12.81
CA THR A 48 3.72 -14.22 -13.73
C THR A 48 2.74 -13.12 -13.33
N ILE A 49 3.26 -11.90 -13.27
CA ILE A 49 2.45 -10.71 -12.97
C ILE A 49 1.82 -10.24 -14.29
N GLU A 50 0.54 -10.54 -14.48
CA GLU A 50 -0.22 -10.14 -15.67
C GLU A 50 -0.97 -8.82 -15.45
N PHE A 51 -1.05 -8.01 -16.49
CA PHE A 51 -1.95 -6.85 -16.52
C PHE A 51 -3.41 -7.31 -16.64
N VAL A 52 -4.28 -6.89 -15.71
CA VAL A 52 -5.69 -7.29 -15.70
C VAL A 52 -6.57 -6.26 -16.43
N HIS A 53 -6.64 -5.03 -15.92
CA HIS A 53 -7.35 -3.91 -16.57
C HIS A 53 -6.89 -2.56 -16.00
N ALA A 54 -7.31 -1.47 -16.66
CA ALA A 54 -7.17 -0.09 -16.19
C ALA A 54 -8.46 0.68 -16.52
N TRP A 55 -8.76 1.73 -15.77
CA TRP A 55 -9.93 2.59 -15.97
C TRP A 55 -9.66 4.05 -15.58
N GLY A 56 -10.59 4.92 -15.93
CA GLY A 56 -10.49 6.36 -15.70
C GLY A 56 -10.00 7.14 -16.93
N SER A 57 -10.22 8.45 -16.90
CA SER A 57 -9.68 9.42 -17.84
C SER A 57 -9.48 10.76 -17.15
N GLU A 58 -8.76 11.69 -17.79
CA GLU A 58 -8.82 13.10 -17.38
C GLU A 58 -10.26 13.62 -17.47
N GLY A 59 -10.70 14.42 -16.50
CA GLY A 59 -11.96 15.16 -16.57
C GLY A 59 -12.67 15.41 -15.24
N SER A 60 -13.84 16.06 -15.32
CA SER A 60 -14.65 16.49 -14.17
C SER A 60 -15.84 15.58 -13.84
N GLY A 61 -16.14 14.59 -14.70
CA GLY A 61 -17.22 13.61 -14.49
C GLY A 61 -16.93 12.57 -13.41
N ASP A 62 -17.91 11.72 -13.14
CA ASP A 62 -17.76 10.55 -12.26
C ASP A 62 -16.91 9.48 -12.94
N GLY A 63 -15.95 8.91 -12.22
CA GLY A 63 -14.93 8.02 -12.79
C GLY A 63 -13.87 8.73 -13.63
N GLN A 64 -13.87 10.07 -13.66
CA GLN A 64 -12.79 10.88 -14.23
C GLN A 64 -11.99 11.57 -13.12
N PHE A 65 -10.72 11.83 -13.41
CA PHE A 65 -9.74 12.34 -12.46
C PHE A 65 -9.03 13.58 -13.01
N LEU A 66 -8.43 14.36 -12.12
CA LEU A 66 -7.53 15.46 -12.44
C LEU A 66 -6.14 15.23 -11.85
N TYR A 67 -6.06 14.66 -10.64
CA TYR A 67 -4.80 14.35 -9.99
C TYR A 67 -4.99 13.30 -8.88
N ILE A 68 -4.83 12.02 -9.24
CA ILE A 68 -4.94 10.88 -8.32
C ILE A 68 -3.67 10.80 -7.48
N GLU A 69 -3.80 10.57 -6.16
CA GLU A 69 -2.65 10.37 -5.26
C GLU A 69 -2.62 8.97 -4.65
N THR A 70 -3.63 8.58 -3.86
CA THR A 70 -3.62 7.27 -3.19
C THR A 70 -4.99 6.61 -3.13
N PHE A 71 -5.00 5.37 -2.64
CA PHE A 71 -6.20 4.57 -2.51
C PHE A 71 -6.21 3.68 -1.27
N ALA A 72 -7.39 3.27 -0.85
CA ALA A 72 -7.60 2.27 0.19
C ALA A 72 -8.81 1.39 -0.16
N PHE A 73 -8.82 0.14 0.33
CA PHE A 73 -10.02 -0.70 0.28
C PHE A 73 -10.82 -0.56 1.57
N ASP A 74 -12.14 -0.56 1.47
CA ASP A 74 -13.02 -0.71 2.63
C ASP A 74 -13.41 -2.17 2.89
N SER A 75 -14.13 -2.41 3.99
CA SER A 75 -14.60 -3.74 4.39
C SER A 75 -15.66 -4.36 3.45
N GLN A 76 -16.13 -3.63 2.45
CA GLN A 76 -17.00 -4.12 1.37
C GLN A 76 -16.19 -4.47 0.11
N GLY A 77 -14.86 -4.31 0.12
CA GLY A 77 -13.99 -4.51 -1.04
C GLY A 77 -14.11 -3.40 -2.08
N ARG A 78 -14.65 -2.22 -1.72
CA ARG A 78 -14.70 -1.06 -2.61
C ARG A 78 -13.37 -0.31 -2.54
N LEU A 79 -12.91 0.20 -3.69
CA LEU A 79 -11.71 1.03 -3.78
C LEU A 79 -12.09 2.50 -3.59
N LEU A 80 -11.53 3.13 -2.57
CA LEU A 80 -11.66 4.57 -2.30
C LEU A 80 -10.38 5.24 -2.82
N VAL A 81 -10.51 6.24 -3.69
CA VAL A 81 -9.40 6.89 -4.41
C VAL A 81 -9.43 8.40 -4.14
N THR A 82 -8.33 8.98 -3.66
CA THR A 82 -8.19 10.42 -3.44
C THR A 82 -7.86 11.13 -4.76
N ASP A 83 -8.57 12.23 -5.05
CA ASP A 83 -8.19 13.16 -6.11
C ASP A 83 -7.95 14.57 -5.54
N ALA A 84 -6.68 14.94 -5.53
CA ALA A 84 -6.16 16.13 -4.89
C ALA A 84 -6.63 17.43 -5.56
N LEU A 85 -6.86 17.46 -6.88
CA LEU A 85 -7.29 18.66 -7.61
C LEU A 85 -8.81 18.79 -7.73
N ARG A 86 -9.54 17.67 -7.71
CA ARG A 86 -11.00 17.65 -7.56
C ARG A 86 -11.43 17.97 -6.13
N SER A 87 -10.56 17.70 -5.15
CA SER A 87 -10.84 17.78 -3.72
C SER A 87 -11.93 16.80 -3.27
N ASP A 88 -12.05 15.64 -3.93
CA ASP A 88 -13.00 14.59 -3.57
C ASP A 88 -12.33 13.21 -3.44
N VAL A 89 -13.04 12.29 -2.79
CA VAL A 89 -12.70 10.86 -2.77
C VAL A 89 -13.77 10.13 -3.56
N GLN A 90 -13.37 9.43 -4.61
CA GLN A 90 -14.26 8.62 -5.45
C GLN A 90 -14.20 7.16 -5.03
N VAL A 91 -15.34 6.47 -5.09
CA VAL A 91 -15.53 5.09 -4.62
C VAL A 91 -15.90 4.22 -5.81
N PHE A 92 -15.18 3.11 -5.98
CA PHE A 92 -15.32 2.18 -7.10
C PHE A 92 -15.50 0.74 -6.61
N THR A 93 -16.05 -0.12 -7.46
CA THR A 93 -15.81 -1.57 -7.34
C THR A 93 -14.43 -1.93 -7.91
N PRO A 94 -13.86 -3.11 -7.57
CA PRO A 94 -12.54 -3.52 -8.06
C PRO A 94 -12.40 -3.56 -9.59
N ASP A 95 -13.50 -3.83 -10.32
CA ASP A 95 -13.57 -3.79 -11.79
C ASP A 95 -13.64 -2.36 -12.38
N GLY A 96 -13.57 -1.33 -11.54
CA GLY A 96 -13.44 0.07 -11.95
C GLY A 96 -14.74 0.83 -12.19
N ARG A 97 -15.90 0.23 -11.88
CA ARG A 97 -17.19 0.91 -11.98
C ARG A 97 -17.37 1.88 -10.81
N PHE A 98 -17.69 3.13 -11.10
CA PHE A 98 -18.03 4.16 -10.11
C PHE A 98 -19.25 3.74 -9.27
N VAL A 99 -19.18 4.04 -7.97
CA VAL A 99 -20.23 3.76 -6.97
C VAL A 99 -20.75 5.07 -6.38
N THR A 100 -19.88 5.92 -5.85
CA THR A 100 -20.22 7.20 -5.24
C THR A 100 -18.97 8.07 -5.03
N LYS A 101 -19.12 9.25 -4.45
CA LYS A 101 -18.02 10.11 -4.00
C LYS A 101 -18.39 10.95 -2.78
N PHE A 102 -17.40 11.37 -2.02
CA PHE A 102 -17.58 12.22 -0.85
C PHE A 102 -16.47 13.28 -0.73
N GLY A 103 -16.65 14.22 0.19
CA GLY A 103 -15.82 15.42 0.26
C GLY A 103 -16.26 16.46 -0.77
N GLY A 104 -15.40 16.80 -1.72
CA GLY A 104 -15.57 17.91 -2.65
C GLY A 104 -15.20 19.25 -2.03
N LYS A 105 -15.21 20.30 -2.85
CA LYS A 105 -14.96 21.70 -2.46
C LYS A 105 -16.20 22.29 -1.78
N GLY A 106 -16.00 23.07 -0.71
CA GLY A 106 -17.07 23.77 0.00
C GLY A 106 -16.69 24.17 1.43
N SER A 107 -17.68 24.58 2.21
CA SER A 107 -17.53 25.02 3.61
C SER A 107 -18.06 24.04 4.65
N HIS A 108 -18.57 22.87 4.24
CA HIS A 108 -18.96 21.81 5.17
C HIS A 108 -17.71 21.24 5.87
N PRO A 109 -17.74 20.87 7.16
CA PRO A 109 -16.57 20.33 7.86
C PRO A 109 -15.90 19.13 7.15
N GLY A 110 -16.73 18.30 6.50
CA GLY A 110 -16.32 17.17 5.68
C GLY A 110 -15.91 17.47 4.23
N ASN A 111 -15.92 18.72 3.76
CA ASN A 111 -15.29 19.08 2.47
C ASN A 111 -13.76 18.96 2.59
N LEU A 112 -13.08 18.76 1.46
CA LEU A 112 -11.61 18.62 1.41
C LEU A 112 -10.99 19.77 0.63
N VAL A 113 -9.69 20.04 0.82
CA VAL A 113 -8.92 21.04 0.06
C VAL A 113 -8.01 20.36 -0.96
N LYS A 114 -7.09 19.51 -0.52
CA LYS A 114 -6.20 18.69 -1.35
C LYS A 114 -6.02 17.33 -0.66
N PRO A 115 -6.95 16.38 -0.82
CA PRO A 115 -6.84 15.05 -0.21
C PRO A 115 -5.75 14.24 -0.90
N GLU A 116 -4.84 13.66 -0.12
CA GLU A 116 -3.76 12.81 -0.64
C GLU A 116 -3.80 11.45 0.05
N GLY A 117 -3.52 11.40 1.34
CA GLY A 117 -3.55 10.17 2.14
C GLY A 117 -4.97 9.66 2.40
N ILE A 118 -5.19 8.35 2.32
CA ILE A 118 -6.40 7.70 2.80
C ILE A 118 -6.10 6.36 3.49
N VAL A 119 -6.77 6.08 4.60
CA VAL A 119 -6.77 4.77 5.27
C VAL A 119 -8.17 4.43 5.78
N VAL A 120 -8.49 3.13 5.87
CA VAL A 120 -9.77 2.62 6.40
C VAL A 120 -9.48 1.64 7.52
N ASP A 121 -10.14 1.80 8.67
CA ASP A 121 -9.99 0.87 9.80
C ASP A 121 -10.97 -0.31 9.74
N GLU A 122 -10.74 -1.31 10.60
CA GLU A 122 -11.55 -2.53 10.72
C GLU A 122 -13.02 -2.27 11.11
N ARG A 123 -13.33 -1.07 11.64
CA ARG A 123 -14.69 -0.62 11.99
C ARG A 123 -15.35 0.13 10.84
N GLY A 124 -14.63 0.34 9.73
CA GLY A 124 -15.07 1.09 8.57
C GLY A 124 -14.97 2.62 8.72
N ASN A 125 -14.24 3.14 9.71
CA ASN A 125 -13.92 4.56 9.72
C ASN A 125 -12.85 4.86 8.67
N ILE A 126 -13.05 5.94 7.93
CA ILE A 126 -12.15 6.39 6.86
C ILE A 126 -11.44 7.64 7.34
N TYR A 127 -10.12 7.70 7.22
CA TYR A 127 -9.31 8.85 7.59
C TYR A 127 -8.64 9.39 6.33
N VAL A 128 -8.86 10.67 6.02
CA VAL A 128 -8.31 11.36 4.85
C VAL A 128 -7.35 12.46 5.29
N GLY A 129 -6.12 12.42 4.80
CA GLY A 129 -5.11 13.46 4.99
C GLY A 129 -5.31 14.56 3.95
N ASP A 130 -5.62 15.77 4.41
CA ASP A 130 -5.95 16.92 3.57
C ASP A 130 -4.75 17.88 3.54
N TYR A 131 -3.78 17.54 2.68
CA TYR A 131 -2.41 18.04 2.60
C TYR A 131 -2.27 19.56 2.78
N LEU A 132 -3.05 20.36 2.04
CA LEU A 132 -2.95 21.83 2.08
C LEU A 132 -3.57 22.44 3.35
N SER A 133 -4.54 21.75 3.98
CA SER A 133 -5.17 22.24 5.21
C SER A 133 -4.43 21.82 6.47
N GLY A 134 -3.53 20.83 6.38
CA GLY A 134 -2.93 20.17 7.53
C GLY A 134 -3.97 19.53 8.46
N HIS A 135 -5.12 19.11 7.93
CA HIS A 135 -6.16 18.42 8.69
C HIS A 135 -6.19 16.94 8.32
N ILE A 136 -6.59 16.11 9.27
CA ILE A 136 -6.97 14.73 9.05
C ILE A 136 -8.47 14.62 9.37
N LYS A 137 -9.25 14.15 8.40
CA LYS A 137 -10.72 14.11 8.48
C LYS A 137 -11.20 12.68 8.59
N LYS A 138 -12.01 12.42 9.61
CA LYS A 138 -12.63 11.11 9.89
C LYS A 138 -14.04 11.05 9.31
N TYR A 139 -14.38 9.96 8.65
CA TYR A 139 -15.72 9.68 8.11
C TYR A 139 -16.19 8.29 8.55
N ASP A 140 -17.52 8.07 8.62
CA ASP A 140 -18.12 6.76 8.84
C ASP A 140 -18.12 5.90 7.56
N ALA A 141 -18.50 4.62 7.69
CA ALA A 141 -18.61 3.69 6.56
C ALA A 141 -19.70 4.07 5.53
N ASN A 142 -20.51 5.10 5.82
CA ASN A 142 -21.50 5.70 4.92
C ASN A 142 -21.02 7.06 4.35
N PHE A 143 -19.73 7.36 4.50
CA PHE A 143 -19.06 8.58 4.03
C PHE A 143 -19.55 9.88 4.69
N ARG A 144 -20.19 9.81 5.86
CA ARG A 144 -20.54 10.97 6.68
C ARG A 144 -19.33 11.40 7.48
N HIS A 145 -18.99 12.69 7.42
CA HIS A 145 -17.96 13.27 8.27
C HIS A 145 -18.31 13.13 9.75
N LEU A 146 -17.33 12.72 10.56
CA LEU A 146 -17.45 12.49 11.99
C LEU A 146 -16.60 13.48 12.80
N ASP A 147 -15.35 13.72 12.38
CA ASP A 147 -14.39 14.51 13.15
C ASP A 147 -13.26 15.08 12.27
N THR A 148 -12.61 16.14 12.75
CA THR A 148 -11.44 16.75 12.12
C THR A 148 -10.40 17.05 13.19
N PHE A 149 -9.20 16.49 13.04
CA PHE A 149 -8.07 16.73 13.92
C PHE A 149 -6.81 17.14 13.14
N SER A 150 -5.76 17.52 13.86
CA SER A 150 -4.61 18.27 13.33
C SER A 150 -4.97 19.68 12.80
N SER A 151 -3.95 20.47 12.52
CA SER A 151 -4.01 21.76 11.84
C SER A 151 -2.70 22.02 11.10
N LEU A 152 -2.72 22.87 10.06
CA LEU A 152 -1.50 23.27 9.38
C LEU A 152 -0.50 23.92 10.35
N GLY A 153 0.70 23.33 10.44
CA GLY A 153 1.80 23.89 11.22
C GLY A 153 2.85 22.84 11.60
N SER A 154 3.83 23.28 12.41
CA SER A 154 5.02 22.49 12.74
C SER A 154 5.10 22.03 14.19
N GLU A 155 4.17 22.45 15.06
CA GLU A 155 4.14 21.99 16.45
C GLU A 155 3.70 20.50 16.56
N PRO A 156 3.96 19.83 17.68
CA PRO A 156 3.44 18.48 17.93
C PRO A 156 1.91 18.44 17.85
N GLY A 157 1.37 17.48 17.09
CA GLY A 157 -0.08 17.36 16.85
C GLY A 157 -0.64 18.27 15.74
N GLN A 158 0.20 19.11 15.13
CA GLN A 158 -0.05 19.74 13.83
C GLN A 158 0.53 18.88 12.71
N THR A 159 0.12 19.13 11.46
CA THR A 159 0.70 18.49 10.28
C THR A 159 0.97 19.49 9.16
N MET A 160 2.02 19.24 8.38
CA MET A 160 2.36 20.03 7.19
C MET A 160 2.70 19.09 6.05
N GLU A 161 1.99 19.24 4.92
CA GLU A 161 2.17 18.40 3.73
C GLU A 161 2.06 16.90 4.08
N ALA A 162 0.89 16.53 4.61
CA ALA A 162 0.57 15.16 5.00
C ALA A 162 0.19 14.32 3.78
N GLU A 163 1.17 13.60 3.23
CA GLU A 163 1.05 12.80 2.02
C GLU A 163 0.48 11.41 2.32
N PHE A 164 1.32 10.48 2.80
CA PHE A 164 0.94 9.09 3.04
C PHE A 164 0.54 8.85 4.49
N MET A 165 -0.46 7.99 4.69
CA MET A 165 -0.89 7.52 6.00
C MET A 165 -0.94 5.99 6.03
N THR A 166 -0.72 5.40 7.20
CA THR A 166 -0.93 3.96 7.42
C THR A 166 -1.51 3.68 8.80
N LEU A 167 -2.31 2.61 8.90
CA LEU A 167 -2.82 2.08 10.16
C LEU A 167 -1.95 0.93 10.63
N ALA A 168 -1.53 0.99 11.88
CA ALA A 168 -0.78 -0.08 12.52
C ALA A 168 -1.63 -0.82 13.57
N SER A 169 -1.21 -2.03 13.92
CA SER A 169 -1.87 -2.91 14.90
C SER A 169 -1.82 -2.41 16.35
N ASN A 170 -1.18 -1.26 16.61
CA ASN A 170 -1.12 -0.58 17.89
C ASN A 170 -2.17 0.55 18.04
N ASP A 171 -3.22 0.53 17.21
CA ASP A 171 -4.29 1.54 17.15
C ASP A 171 -3.81 2.98 16.82
N LEU A 172 -2.67 3.12 16.15
CA LEU A 172 -2.15 4.39 15.66
C LEU A 172 -2.31 4.55 14.14
N ILE A 173 -2.61 5.78 13.73
CA ILE A 173 -2.44 6.31 12.38
C ILE A 173 -1.06 6.95 12.33
N TYR A 174 -0.16 6.41 11.51
CA TYR A 174 1.11 7.05 11.18
C TYR A 174 0.95 7.92 9.95
N VAL A 175 1.54 9.11 9.95
CA VAL A 175 1.42 10.13 8.90
C VAL A 175 2.82 10.60 8.51
N ALA A 176 3.15 10.47 7.23
CA ALA A 176 4.36 11.07 6.67
C ALA A 176 4.08 12.55 6.37
N GLU A 177 4.92 13.44 6.91
CA GLU A 177 4.82 14.89 6.73
C GLU A 177 6.04 15.40 5.97
N ALA A 178 5.87 15.69 4.68
CA ALA A 178 6.96 16.16 3.83
C ALA A 178 7.51 17.50 4.34
N GLY A 179 6.62 18.46 4.61
CA GLY A 179 6.96 19.83 5.02
C GLY A 179 7.51 19.95 6.45
N ASN A 180 7.21 18.99 7.33
CA ASN A 180 7.81 18.91 8.68
C ASN A 180 8.96 17.91 8.80
N HIS A 181 9.32 17.22 7.70
CA HIS A 181 10.43 16.26 7.62
C HIS A 181 10.35 15.14 8.70
N ARG A 182 9.13 14.69 9.03
CA ARG A 182 8.88 13.79 10.17
C ARG A 182 7.78 12.77 9.90
N ILE A 183 7.64 11.82 10.83
CA ILE A 183 6.46 10.97 10.96
C ILE A 183 5.72 11.38 12.24
N SER A 184 4.44 11.74 12.12
CA SER A 184 3.54 11.86 13.28
C SER A 184 2.75 10.58 13.50
N ALA A 185 2.29 10.36 14.74
CA ALA A 185 1.42 9.26 15.10
C ALA A 185 0.22 9.78 15.92
N PHE A 186 -0.99 9.38 15.53
CA PHE A 186 -2.24 9.77 16.16
C PHE A 186 -3.02 8.52 16.60
N SER A 187 -3.65 8.54 17.78
CA SER A 187 -4.59 7.50 18.21
C SER A 187 -5.91 7.60 17.44
N ARG A 188 -6.54 6.46 17.09
CA ARG A 188 -7.67 6.39 16.14
C ARG A 188 -9.07 6.21 16.74
#